data_AF-A0A5C8Z4X2-F1
#
_entry.id   AF-A0A5C8Z4X2-F1
#
_cell.length_a   1.000
_cell.length_b   1.000
_cell.length_c   1.000
_cell.angle_alpha   90.00
_cell.angle_beta   90.00
_cell.angle_gamma   90.00
#
_symmetry.space_group_name_H-M   'P 1'
#
loop_
_entity.id
_entity.type
_entity.pdbx_description
1 polymer ?
#
loop_
_entity_poly.entity_id
_entity_poly.type
_entity_poly.pdbx_seq_one_letter_code
_entity_poly.pdbx_strand_id
1 'polypeptide(L)' 'MRRIPNLRLTKWLLFVGVLVLGWLLGWSNSNLIQLQFLFWRSPEIPIYLVLLMTFFIGLILGVLLGYFSRRSRSSKNE' A
#
# COMPACT_ATOMS: atom_id res chain seq x y z
N MET A 1 -11.97 -29.85 -0.05
CA MET A 1 -12.35 -28.93 1.04
C MET A 1 -11.50 -27.66 0.96
N ARG A 2 -12.04 -26.51 0.53
CA ARG A 2 -11.33 -25.22 0.58
C ARG A 2 -11.41 -24.67 2.01
N ARG A 3 -10.31 -24.70 2.77
CA ARG A 3 -10.21 -23.96 4.05
C ARG A 3 -10.34 -22.48 3.73
N ILE A 4 -11.43 -21.85 4.15
CA ILE A 4 -11.59 -20.40 4.07
C ILE A 4 -10.66 -19.83 5.15
N PRO A 5 -9.61 -19.07 4.80
CA PRO A 5 -8.72 -18.52 5.81
C PRO A 5 -9.50 -17.53 6.68
N ASN A 6 -9.26 -17.58 7.99
CA ASN A 6 -9.88 -16.65 8.93
C ASN A 6 -9.59 -15.21 8.48
N LEU A 7 -10.63 -14.47 8.09
CA LEU A 7 -10.49 -13.10 7.56
C LEU A 7 -9.68 -12.20 8.52
N ARG A 8 -9.83 -12.42 9.83
CA ARG A 8 -9.05 -11.75 10.87
C ARG A 8 -7.56 -12.07 10.80
N LEU A 9 -7.21 -13.35 10.58
CA LEU A 9 -5.83 -13.82 10.43
C LEU A 9 -5.23 -13.30 9.12
N THR A 10 -5.98 -13.34 8.01
CA THR A 10 -5.52 -12.81 6.73
C THR A 10 -5.21 -11.31 6.82
N LYS A 11 -6.09 -10.52 7.45
CA LYS A 11 -5.84 -9.09 7.68
C LYS A 11 -4.60 -8.86 8.55
N TRP A 12 -4.43 -9.67 9.60
CA TRP A 12 -3.25 -9.60 10.47
C TRP A 12 -1.95 -9.92 9.73
N LEU A 13 -1.93 -11.00 8.95
CA LEU A 13 -0.79 -11.37 8.11
C LEU A 13 -0.44 -10.29 7.10
N LEU A 14 -1.46 -9.69 6.46
CA LEU A 14 -1.27 -8.57 5.55
C LEU A 14 -0.64 -7.37 6.26
N PHE A 15 -1.17 -6.99 7.44
CA PHE A 15 -0.65 -5.88 8.23
C PHE A 15 0.81 -6.10 8.66
N VAL A 16 1.12 -7.28 9.21
CA VAL A 16 2.48 -7.65 9.59
C VAL A 16 3.41 -7.68 8.36
N GLY A 17 2.93 -8.21 7.23
CA GLY A 17 3.68 -8.20 5.98
C GLY A 17 4.06 -6.80 5.52
N VAL A 18 3.13 -5.84 5.59
CA VAL A 18 3.41 -4.43 5.25
C VAL A 18 4.43 -3.81 6.20
N LEU A 19 4.31 -4.08 7.51
CA LEU A 19 5.30 -3.60 8.49
C LEU A 19 6.70 -4.15 8.23
N VAL A 20 6.81 -5.46 7.96
CA VAL A 20 8.08 -6.13 7.67
C VAL A 20 8.68 -5.59 6.36
N LEU A 21 7.87 -5.39 5.32
CA LEU A 21 8.33 -4.79 4.07
C LEU A 21 8.84 -3.36 4.29
N GLY A 22 8.11 -2.54 5.04
CA GLY A 22 8.54 -1.19 5.39
C GLY A 22 9.86 -1.17 6.15
N TRP A 23 10.02 -2.08 7.12
CA TRP A 23 11.25 -2.25 7.87
C TRP A 23 12.43 -2.68 6.99
N LEU A 24 12.25 -3.72 6.17
CA LEU A 24 13.31 -4.24 5.29
C LEU A 24 13.75 -3.20 4.26
N LEU A 25 12.80 -2.45 3.69
CA LEU A 25 13.10 -1.37 2.76
C LEU A 25 13.83 -0.23 3.46
N GLY A 26 13.41 0.16 4.65
CA GLY A 26 14.06 1.22 5.43
C GLY A 26 15.47 0.87 5.90
N TRP A 27 15.67 -0.37 6.35
CA TRP A 27 16.97 -0.86 6.81
C TRP A 27 18.01 -0.85 5.68
N SER A 28 17.62 -1.31 4.49
CA SER A 28 18.52 -1.51 3.36
C SER A 28 18.71 -0.25 2.50
N ASN A 29 17.76 0.69 2.56
CA ASN A 29 17.70 1.84 1.65
C ASN A 29 17.59 3.18 2.39
N SER A 30 18.36 3.33 3.46
CA SER A 30 18.48 4.58 4.23
C SER A 30 19.27 5.69 3.51
N ASN A 31 19.75 5.43 2.29
CA ASN A 31 20.37 6.44 1.44
C ASN A 31 19.38 7.57 1.13
N LEU A 32 19.84 8.79 1.39
CA LEU A 32 19.14 10.02 1.04
C LEU A 32 19.21 10.20 -0.47
N ILE A 33 18.05 10.48 -1.07
CA ILE A 33 17.96 10.83 -2.49
C ILE A 33 17.12 12.08 -2.65
N GLN A 34 17.41 12.81 -3.72
CA GLN A 34 16.69 14.00 -4.11
C GLN A 34 15.87 13.71 -5.37
N LEU A 35 14.55 13.82 -5.30
CA LEU A 35 13.71 13.77 -6.50
C LEU A 35 13.81 15.12 -7.22
N GLN A 36 14.22 15.07 -8.49
CA GLN A 36 14.30 16.20 -9.38
C GLN A 36 13.16 16.15 -10.40
N PHE A 37 12.34 17.19 -10.41
CA PHE A 37 11.28 17.42 -11.38
C PHE A 37 11.68 18.56 -12.33
N LEU A 38 10.86 18.83 -13.36
CA LEU A 38 11.16 19.83 -14.40
C LEU A 38 11.52 21.22 -13.85
N PHE A 39 10.79 21.69 -12.83
CA PHE A 39 10.97 23.04 -12.27
C PHE A 39 11.19 23.05 -10.75
N TRP A 40 11.24 21.88 -10.11
CA TRP A 40 11.28 21.77 -8.66
C TRP A 40 12.15 20.61 -8.21
N ARG A 41 12.85 20.78 -7.09
CA ARG A 41 13.58 19.72 -6.40
C ARG A 41 12.96 19.52 -5.03
N SER A 42 12.72 18.26 -4.71
CA SER A 42 12.30 17.88 -3.36
C SER A 42 13.46 18.01 -2.36
N PRO A 43 13.16 18.14 -1.05
CA PRO A 43 14.14 17.91 -0.01
C PRO A 43 14.71 16.49 -0.09
N GLU A 44 15.95 16.31 0.35
CA GLU A 44 16.56 14.98 0.44
C GLU A 44 15.79 14.13 1.45
N ILE A 45 15.24 13.01 0.96
CA ILE A 45 14.51 12.05 1.78
C ILE A 45 14.95 10.64 1.42
N PRO A 46 14.93 9.70 2.38
CA PRO A 46 15.19 8.31 2.06
C PRO A 46 14.18 7.73 1.06
N ILE A 47 14.68 7.02 0.03
CA ILE A 47 13.84 6.44 -1.04
C ILE A 47 12.74 5.53 -0.50
N TYR A 48 13.03 4.81 0.59
CA TYR A 48 12.07 3.86 1.17
C TYR A 48 10.78 4.55 1.60
N LEU A 49 10.83 5.81 2.04
CA LEU A 49 9.63 6.56 2.42
C LEU A 49 8.73 6.80 1.20
N VAL A 50 9.33 7.15 0.06
CA VAL A 50 8.60 7.39 -1.19
C VAL A 50 7.94 6.11 -1.69
N LEU A 51 8.68 5.00 -1.68
CA LEU A 51 8.17 3.67 -2.06
C LEU A 51 7.04 3.22 -1.13
N LEU A 52 7.20 3.41 0.19
CA LEU A 52 6.20 3.05 1.19
C LEU A 52 4.92 3.87 1.01
N MET A 53 5.04 5.19 0.82
CA MET A 53 3.90 6.07 0.55
C MET A 53 3.16 5.67 -0.72
N THR A 54 3.90 5.38 -1.79
CA THR A 54 3.34 4.93 -3.07
C THR A 54 2.56 3.62 -2.90
N PHE A 55 3.13 2.68 -2.16
CA PHE A 55 2.48 1.40 -1.86
C PHE A 55 1.19 1.59 -1.03
N PHE A 56 1.22 2.43 0.00
CA PHE A 56 0.01 2.73 0.80
C PHE A 56 -1.08 3.41 -0.03
N ILE A 57 -0.73 4.37 -0.87
CA ILE A 57 -1.69 5.02 -1.78
C ILE A 57 -2.31 3.97 -2.71
N GLY A 58 -1.51 3.09 -3.30
CA GLY A 58 -2.01 1.99 -4.13
C GLY A 58 -2.97 1.05 -3.38
N LEU A 59 -2.65 0.69 -2.13
CA LEU A 59 -3.54 -0.12 -1.29
C LEU A 59 -4.85 0.61 -0.99
N ILE A 60 -4.81 1.89 -0.60
CA ILE A 60 -6.01 2.69 -0.33
C ILE A 60 -6.89 2.76 -1.57
N LEU A 61 -6.31 3.07 -2.73
CA LEU A 61 -7.03 3.11 -4.01
C LEU A 61 -7.63 1.75 -4.35
N GLY A 62 -6.88 0.66 -4.18
CA GLY A 62 -7.39 -0.70 -4.41
C GLY A 62 -8.59 -1.05 -3.53
N VAL A 63 -8.55 -0.68 -2.25
CA VAL A 63 -9.67 -0.88 -1.31
C VAL A 63 -10.87 -0.02 -1.70
N LEU A 64 -10.66 1.26 -2.00
CA LEU A 64 -11.74 2.17 -2.44
C LEU A 64 -12.42 1.64 -3.71
N LEU A 65 -11.65 1.28 -4.73
CA LEU A 65 -12.17 0.72 -5.98
C LEU A 65 -12.95 -0.58 -5.74
N GLY A 66 -12.43 -1.48 -4.89
CA GLY A 66 -13.12 -2.70 -4.51
C GLY A 66 -14.44 -2.45 -3.77
N TYR A 67 -14.48 -1.43 -2.90
CA TYR A 67 -15.68 -1.03 -2.18
C TYR A 67 -16.75 -0.46 -3.13
N PHE A 68 -16.38 0.49 -3.99
CA PHE A 68 -17.31 1.09 -4.95
C PHE A 68 -17.83 0.08 -6.00
N SER A 69 -16.98 -0.84 -6.46
CA SER A 69 -17.37 -1.89 -7.41
C SER A 69 -18.43 -2.84 -6.82
N ARG A 70 -18.34 -3.19 -5.54
CA ARG A 70 -19.35 -4.01 -4.86
C ARG A 70 -20.70 -3.30 -4.73
N ARG A 71 -20.68 -1.99 -4.43
CA ARG A 71 -21.90 -1.18 -4.26
C ARG A 71 -22.70 -1.05 -5.57
N SER A 72 -22.00 -0.90 -6.69
CA SER A 72 -22.62 -0.84 -8.02
C SER A 72 -23.31 -2.15 -8.43
N ARG A 73 -22.78 -3.32 -8.03
CA ARG A 73 -23.42 -4.62 -8.33
C ARG A 73 -24.67 -4.89 -7.49
N SER A 74 -24.72 -4.37 -6.25
CA SER A 74 -25.91 -4.53 -5.39
C SER A 74 -27.12 -3.75 -5.90
N SER A 75 -26.89 -2.57 -6.48
CA SER A 75 -27.94 -1.69 -7.01
C SER A 75 -28.55 -2.17 -8.34
N LYS A 76 -27.94 -3.15 -9.02
CA LYS A 76 -28.42 -3.67 -10.32
C LYS A 76 -29.35 -4.89 -10.17
N ASN A 77 -29.54 -5.37 -8.94
CA ASN A 77 -30.34 -6.55 -8.61
C ASN A 77 -31.59 -6.21 -7.76
N GLU A 78 -31.87 -4.93 -7.53
CA GLU A 78 -33.19 -4.40 -7.10
C GLU A 78 -33.92 -3.85 -8.32
#